data_AF-A0A935NB41-F1
#
_entry.id   AF-A0A935NB41-F1
#
_cell.length_a   1.000
_cell.length_b   1.000
_cell.length_c   1.000
_cell.angle_alpha   90.00
_cell.angle_beta   90.00
_cell.angle_gamma   90.00
#
_symmetry.space_group_name_H-M   'P 1'
#
loop_
_entity.id
_entity.type
_entity.pdbx_description
1 polymer ?
#
loop_
_entity_poly.entity_id
_entity_poly.type
_entity_poly.pdbx_seq_one_letter_code
_entity_poly.pdbx_strand_id
1 'polypeptide(L)'
;MAHKKGVGSSDNGRDSKSKRLGVKLFGGQYAQAGNIIVRQRGTKFHPGDNTYLGKDFTLHARVDGIVTFRKAKDNKNYVSILPELIEVKETVAPVANAKPAAKAAPVEKAAPAAKPSSSKDNLAKIEGIGPKIAELFNNAGIMTFADLAGSDVDKLKDILSEAGPRFAAHNPGTWPQQASLAADGKWDELKTLQESLDGGKVASNEEE
;
A
#
# COMPACT_ATOMS: atom_id res chain seq x y z
N MET A 1 66.74 -50.07 -19.34
CA MET A 1 66.22 -49.03 -20.27
C MET A 1 65.12 -48.25 -19.56
N ALA A 2 65.13 -46.92 -19.61
CA ALA A 2 64.17 -46.09 -18.88
C ALA A 2 62.95 -45.76 -19.75
N HIS A 3 61.81 -46.42 -19.51
CA HIS A 3 60.55 -46.02 -20.14
C HIS A 3 59.99 -44.78 -19.44
N LYS A 4 60.09 -43.62 -20.11
CA LYS A 4 59.26 -42.45 -19.77
C LYS A 4 57.81 -42.81 -20.11
N LYS A 5 56.96 -43.01 -19.09
CA LYS A 5 55.51 -43.12 -19.32
C LYS A 5 55.03 -41.81 -19.96
N GLY A 6 54.59 -41.87 -21.22
CA GLY A 6 53.93 -40.75 -21.86
C GLY A 6 52.63 -40.47 -21.13
N VAL A 7 52.48 -39.26 -20.58
CA VAL A 7 51.23 -38.85 -19.93
C VAL A 7 50.37 -38.15 -20.98
N GLY A 8 49.15 -38.64 -21.19
CA GLY A 8 48.18 -37.99 -22.06
C GLY A 8 47.57 -36.78 -21.36
N SER A 9 47.53 -35.62 -22.03
CA SER A 9 46.68 -34.51 -21.58
C SER A 9 45.21 -34.89 -21.77
N SER A 10 44.33 -34.40 -20.90
CA SER A 10 42.88 -34.58 -20.99
C SER A 10 42.19 -33.22 -21.11
N ASP A 11 41.48 -32.97 -22.21
CA ASP A 11 40.90 -31.66 -22.55
C ASP A 11 39.57 -31.38 -21.83
N ASN A 12 39.56 -31.49 -20.50
CA ASN A 12 38.37 -31.34 -19.66
C ASN A 12 38.08 -29.88 -19.27
N GLY A 13 38.66 -28.89 -19.97
CA GLY A 13 38.59 -27.45 -19.63
C GLY A 13 37.32 -26.71 -20.09
N ARG A 14 36.26 -27.40 -20.53
CA ARG A 14 35.02 -26.77 -21.01
C ARG A 14 33.98 -26.65 -19.89
N ASP A 15 33.65 -25.42 -19.51
CA ASP A 15 32.56 -25.13 -18.56
C ASP A 15 31.61 -24.03 -19.10
N SER A 16 30.41 -23.96 -18.54
CA SER A 16 29.37 -23.01 -18.91
C SER A 16 29.25 -21.86 -17.89
N LYS A 17 29.07 -20.62 -18.39
CA LYS A 17 28.84 -19.46 -17.51
C LYS A 17 27.64 -19.70 -16.57
N SER A 18 27.83 -19.48 -15.27
CA SER A 18 26.79 -19.61 -14.24
C SER A 18 25.51 -18.85 -14.57
N LYS A 19 24.35 -19.48 -14.30
CA LYS A 19 23.02 -18.94 -14.63
C LYS A 19 22.38 -18.07 -13.52
N ARG A 20 23.14 -17.72 -12.47
CA ARG A 20 22.69 -16.85 -11.35
C ARG A 20 21.35 -17.27 -10.72
N LEU A 21 21.15 -18.58 -10.59
CA LEU A 21 19.99 -19.21 -9.93
C LEU A 21 19.94 -18.87 -8.42
N GLY A 22 18.98 -19.42 -7.71
CA GLY A 22 18.79 -19.26 -6.27
C GLY A 22 17.68 -18.26 -5.90
N VAL A 23 17.49 -18.13 -4.58
CA VAL A 23 16.57 -17.17 -3.96
C VAL A 23 17.00 -15.73 -4.30
N LYS A 24 16.01 -14.83 -4.39
CA LYS A 24 16.16 -13.40 -4.70
C LYS A 24 15.50 -12.51 -3.64
N LEU A 25 14.37 -12.96 -3.10
CA LEU A 25 13.73 -12.39 -1.90
C LEU A 25 13.60 -13.47 -0.83
N PHE A 26 14.04 -13.15 0.38
CA PHE A 26 14.06 -14.05 1.54
C PHE A 26 12.78 -13.94 2.36
N GLY A 27 12.56 -14.91 3.26
CA GLY A 27 11.43 -14.86 4.19
C GLY A 27 11.49 -13.61 5.08
N GLY A 28 10.35 -12.96 5.30
CA GLY A 28 10.26 -11.70 6.04
C GLY A 28 10.58 -10.44 5.23
N GLN A 29 10.91 -10.57 3.93
CA GLN A 29 11.11 -9.41 3.05
C GLN A 29 9.83 -9.04 2.30
N TYR A 30 9.65 -7.75 2.05
CA TYR A 30 8.58 -7.22 1.20
C TYR A 30 8.84 -7.57 -0.27
N ALA A 31 7.79 -8.05 -0.95
CA ALA A 31 7.73 -8.27 -2.38
C ALA A 31 6.62 -7.41 -2.98
N GLN A 32 6.88 -6.86 -4.17
CA GLN A 32 5.86 -6.26 -5.04
C GLN A 32 5.34 -7.31 -6.02
N ALA A 33 4.11 -7.14 -6.51
CA ALA A 33 3.54 -7.96 -7.58
C ALA A 33 4.49 -8.05 -8.79
N GLY A 34 4.68 -9.27 -9.31
CA GLY A 34 5.61 -9.57 -10.41
C GLY A 34 7.06 -9.84 -9.98
N ASN A 35 7.48 -9.45 -8.77
CA ASN A 35 8.85 -9.69 -8.30
C ASN A 35 9.23 -11.17 -8.33
N ILE A 36 10.48 -11.44 -8.70
CA ILE A 36 11.04 -12.79 -8.69
C ILE A 36 11.47 -13.12 -7.26
N ILE A 37 10.95 -14.21 -6.71
CA ILE A 37 11.30 -14.71 -5.38
C ILE A 37 12.42 -15.75 -5.47
N VAL A 38 12.33 -16.68 -6.44
CA VAL A 38 13.34 -17.75 -6.63
C VAL A 38 13.53 -18.07 -8.12
N ARG A 39 14.77 -18.09 -8.61
CA ARG A 39 15.14 -18.69 -9.92
C ARG A 39 15.69 -20.10 -9.71
N GLN A 40 15.12 -21.11 -10.36
CA GLN A 40 15.46 -22.51 -10.10
C GLN A 40 15.52 -23.37 -11.36
N ARG A 41 15.83 -24.66 -11.19
CA ARG A 41 15.72 -25.70 -12.22
C ARG A 41 14.91 -26.84 -11.61
N GLY A 42 13.73 -27.11 -12.19
CA GLY A 42 12.67 -27.86 -11.53
C GLY A 42 12.11 -27.13 -10.30
N THR A 43 11.05 -27.68 -9.70
CA THR A 43 10.40 -27.12 -8.51
C THR A 43 11.08 -27.61 -7.23
N LYS A 44 12.16 -26.96 -6.80
CA LYS A 44 12.69 -27.13 -5.43
C LYS A 44 11.79 -26.39 -4.42
N PHE A 45 11.34 -25.21 -4.84
CA PHE A 45 10.32 -24.41 -4.19
C PHE A 45 9.05 -24.44 -5.05
N HIS A 46 7.92 -24.70 -4.41
CA HIS A 46 6.60 -24.81 -5.03
C HIS A 46 5.80 -23.53 -4.76
N PRO A 47 4.95 -23.09 -5.70
CA PRO A 47 4.07 -21.97 -5.44
C PRO A 47 3.06 -22.35 -4.34
N GLY A 48 2.97 -21.49 -3.33
CA GLY A 48 1.85 -21.42 -2.39
C GLY A 48 1.00 -20.18 -2.67
N ASP A 49 0.22 -19.77 -1.67
CA ASP A 49 -0.71 -18.66 -1.78
C ASP A 49 -0.02 -17.38 -2.27
N ASN A 50 -0.71 -16.62 -3.13
CA ASN A 50 -0.23 -15.34 -3.67
C ASN A 50 1.09 -15.40 -4.46
N THR A 51 1.48 -16.59 -4.93
CA THR A 51 2.62 -16.78 -5.84
C THR A 51 2.21 -17.58 -7.07
N TYR A 52 3.03 -17.53 -8.12
CA TYR A 52 2.85 -18.36 -9.31
C TYR A 52 4.18 -18.81 -9.91
N LEU A 53 4.11 -19.82 -10.77
CA LEU A 53 5.27 -20.41 -11.44
C LEU A 53 5.35 -19.94 -12.89
N GLY A 54 6.52 -19.46 -13.32
CA GLY A 54 6.84 -19.20 -14.72
C GLY A 54 7.21 -20.47 -15.49
N LYS A 55 7.25 -20.36 -16.83
CA LYS A 55 7.58 -21.47 -17.76
C LYS A 55 8.94 -22.14 -17.47
N ASP A 56 9.90 -21.39 -16.92
CA ASP A 56 11.25 -21.85 -16.58
C ASP A 56 11.38 -22.33 -15.12
N PHE A 57 10.25 -22.53 -14.42
CA PHE A 57 10.13 -22.83 -13.00
C PHE A 57 10.52 -21.68 -12.05
N THR A 58 10.80 -20.48 -12.55
CA THR A 58 11.00 -19.28 -11.70
C THR A 58 9.70 -18.96 -10.95
N LEU A 59 9.82 -18.62 -9.66
CA LEU A 59 8.69 -18.37 -8.77
C LEU A 59 8.51 -16.85 -8.58
N HIS A 60 7.32 -16.36 -8.86
CA HIS A 60 6.96 -14.94 -8.90
C HIS A 60 5.90 -14.59 -7.86
N ALA A 61 5.95 -13.35 -7.36
CA ALA A 61 4.92 -12.70 -6.57
C ALA A 61 3.67 -12.39 -7.41
N ARG A 62 2.46 -12.70 -6.92
CA ARG A 62 1.20 -12.32 -7.58
C ARG A 62 0.64 -10.99 -7.06
N VAL A 63 0.85 -10.72 -5.78
CA VAL A 63 0.43 -9.49 -5.08
C VAL A 63 1.56 -9.01 -4.18
N ASP A 64 1.43 -7.78 -3.71
CA ASP A 64 2.32 -7.16 -2.73
C ASP A 64 2.17 -7.80 -1.34
N GLY A 65 3.26 -7.83 -0.57
CA GLY A 65 3.27 -8.31 0.82
C GLY A 65 4.58 -8.98 1.25
N ILE A 66 4.55 -9.68 2.40
CA ILE A 66 5.72 -10.33 2.98
C ILE A 66 5.88 -11.77 2.47
N VAL A 67 7.07 -12.10 2.00
CA VAL A 67 7.42 -13.47 1.56
C VAL A 67 7.54 -14.42 2.76
N THR A 68 6.95 -15.60 2.65
CA THR A 68 7.10 -16.70 3.62
C THR A 68 7.60 -17.97 2.94
N PHE A 69 8.40 -18.74 3.66
CA PHE A 69 8.86 -20.07 3.25
C PHE A 69 8.34 -21.09 4.26
N ARG A 70 7.56 -22.08 3.80
CA ARG A 70 7.00 -23.14 4.64
C ARG A 70 7.37 -24.52 4.09
N LYS A 71 7.88 -25.40 4.94
CA LYS A 71 8.03 -26.82 4.60
C LYS A 71 6.73 -27.58 4.90
N ALA A 72 6.22 -28.33 3.93
CA ALA A 72 5.03 -29.15 4.08
C ALA A 72 5.35 -30.58 4.56
N LYS A 73 4.30 -31.32 4.96
CA LYS A 73 4.42 -32.70 5.49
C LYS A 73 5.00 -33.70 4.47
N ASP A 74 4.88 -33.40 3.18
CA ASP A 74 5.44 -34.18 2.06
C ASP A 74 6.92 -33.85 1.75
N ASN A 75 7.62 -33.20 2.70
CA ASN A 75 8.98 -32.69 2.57
C ASN A 75 9.21 -31.61 1.50
N LYS A 76 8.17 -31.13 0.79
CA LYS A 76 8.32 -30.04 -0.18
C LYS A 76 8.36 -28.68 0.49
N ASN A 77 9.14 -27.77 -0.08
CA ASN A 77 9.14 -26.36 0.30
C ASN A 77 8.12 -25.60 -0.55
N TYR A 78 7.26 -24.85 0.12
CA TYR A 78 6.30 -23.92 -0.46
C TYR A 78 6.69 -22.49 -0.15
N VAL A 79 6.41 -21.58 -1.08
CA VAL A 79 6.64 -20.14 -0.93
C VAL A 79 5.31 -19.44 -1.09
N SER A 80 4.92 -18.64 -0.10
CA SER A 80 3.71 -17.84 -0.15
C SER A 80 4.02 -16.36 0.06
N ILE A 81 3.09 -15.49 -0.31
CA ILE A 81 3.09 -14.09 0.12
C ILE A 81 1.90 -13.88 1.05
N LEU A 82 2.19 -13.38 2.25
CA LEU A 82 1.16 -12.81 3.13
C LEU A 82 0.95 -11.36 2.69
N PRO A 83 -0.22 -11.02 2.11
CA PRO A 83 -0.55 -9.63 1.88
C PRO A 83 -0.77 -9.02 3.26
N GLU A 84 0.09 -8.08 3.64
CA GLU A 84 -0.18 -7.27 4.81
C GLU A 84 -1.40 -6.41 4.48
N LEU A 85 -2.52 -6.69 5.16
CA LEU A 85 -3.58 -5.70 5.29
C LEU A 85 -2.92 -4.49 5.95
N ILE A 86 -2.87 -3.38 5.23
CA ILE A 86 -2.03 -2.23 5.54
C ILE A 86 -2.63 -1.45 6.73
N GLU A 87 -2.45 -1.99 7.94
CA GLU A 87 -2.35 -1.18 9.15
C GLU A 87 -0.94 -0.55 9.15
N VAL A 88 -0.88 0.74 8.80
CA VAL A 88 0.39 1.47 8.67
C VAL A 88 1.05 1.62 10.05
N LYS A 89 1.87 0.64 10.44
CA LYS A 89 2.87 0.82 11.51
C LYS A 89 4.09 1.52 10.92
N GLU A 90 4.02 2.85 10.89
CA GLU A 90 5.21 3.69 10.73
C GLU A 90 6.21 3.33 11.84
N THR A 91 7.26 2.60 11.48
CA THR A 91 8.42 2.37 12.34
C THR A 91 9.61 3.07 11.72
N VAL A 92 9.81 4.30 12.19
CA VAL A 92 10.85 5.23 11.74
C VAL A 92 12.24 4.63 11.97
N ALA A 93 13.04 4.51 10.91
CA ALA A 93 14.47 4.30 11.03
C ALA A 93 15.16 5.64 11.39
N PRO A 94 16.08 5.68 12.37
CA PRO A 94 16.46 6.94 13.01
C PRO A 94 17.43 7.78 12.18
N VAL A 95 17.11 9.06 12.00
CA VAL A 95 18.05 10.09 11.54
C VAL A 95 18.13 11.22 12.56
N ALA A 96 19.38 11.58 12.86
CA ALA A 96 19.90 12.59 13.78
C ALA A 96 19.00 13.77 14.25
N ASN A 97 19.04 13.98 15.57
CA ASN A 97 19.15 15.27 16.27
C ASN A 97 18.33 16.48 15.78
N ALA A 98 17.20 16.75 16.45
CA ALA A 98 16.74 18.12 16.73
C ALA A 98 16.07 18.20 18.12
N LYS A 99 16.05 19.40 18.72
CA LYS A 99 15.82 19.67 20.15
C LYS A 99 14.35 20.02 20.47
N PRO A 100 13.78 19.62 21.63
CA PRO A 100 12.35 19.77 21.91
C PRO A 100 11.95 21.05 22.67
N ALA A 101 10.72 21.51 22.42
CA ALA A 101 9.91 22.42 23.25
C ALA A 101 8.44 22.34 22.74
N ALA A 102 7.34 22.53 23.47
CA ALA A 102 6.96 22.55 24.88
C ALA A 102 5.45 22.93 24.88
N LYS A 103 4.60 22.22 25.67
CA LYS A 103 3.37 22.70 26.39
C LYS A 103 2.26 23.51 25.64
N ALA A 104 0.95 23.43 25.97
CA ALA A 104 0.16 22.74 27.00
C ALA A 104 -1.33 22.61 26.56
N ALA A 105 -2.18 22.00 27.40
CA ALA A 105 -3.61 21.66 27.14
C ALA A 105 -4.60 22.66 27.83
N PRO A 106 -5.84 22.31 28.29
CA PRO A 106 -7.02 21.64 27.67
C PRO A 106 -8.39 22.37 27.94
N VAL A 107 -9.51 22.02 27.27
CA VAL A 107 -10.89 22.15 27.81
C VAL A 107 -11.87 21.07 27.27
N GLU A 108 -12.78 20.55 28.12
CA GLU A 108 -13.90 19.61 27.83
C GLU A 108 -15.05 20.28 27.02
N LYS A 109 -16.08 19.62 26.44
CA LYS A 109 -16.90 18.39 26.74
C LYS A 109 -17.63 17.96 25.42
N ALA A 110 -18.34 16.83 25.22
CA ALA A 110 -18.82 15.73 26.10
C ALA A 110 -18.90 14.31 25.44
N ALA A 111 -20.06 13.89 24.86
CA ALA A 111 -20.45 12.47 24.62
C ALA A 111 -21.65 12.32 23.62
N PRO A 112 -22.01 11.13 23.05
CA PRO A 112 -21.54 9.78 23.40
C PRO A 112 -21.11 8.82 22.25
N ALA A 113 -20.06 8.05 22.53
CA ALA A 113 -19.85 6.64 22.17
C ALA A 113 -20.28 6.09 20.78
N ALA A 114 -19.37 6.17 19.80
CA ALA A 114 -19.12 5.10 18.83
C ALA A 114 -17.65 4.65 18.92
N LYS A 115 -17.35 3.41 18.51
CA LYS A 115 -16.05 2.75 18.78
C LYS A 115 -14.91 3.42 17.98
N PRO A 116 -13.71 3.64 18.54
CA PRO A 116 -12.57 4.17 17.80
C PRO A 116 -12.00 3.10 16.86
N SER A 117 -12.49 3.04 15.63
CA SER A 117 -11.84 2.27 14.56
C SER A 117 -10.63 3.03 14.04
N SER A 118 -9.46 2.77 14.64
CA SER A 118 -8.16 3.33 14.24
C SER A 118 -7.64 2.73 12.92
N SER A 119 -8.48 2.69 11.89
CA SER A 119 -8.17 2.25 10.54
C SER A 119 -8.54 3.37 9.59
N LYS A 120 -7.53 3.89 8.89
CA LYS A 120 -7.63 4.95 7.87
C LYS A 120 -8.79 4.69 6.89
N ASP A 121 -9.63 5.70 6.67
CA ASP A 121 -10.74 5.60 5.73
C ASP A 121 -10.30 5.82 4.28
N ASN A 122 -11.05 5.24 3.35
CA ASN A 122 -10.89 5.55 1.93
C ASN A 122 -11.67 6.81 1.56
N LEU A 123 -11.05 7.98 1.80
CA LEU A 123 -11.61 9.29 1.46
C LEU A 123 -12.02 9.42 -0.02
N ALA A 124 -11.45 8.62 -0.93
CA ALA A 124 -11.82 8.61 -2.35
C ALA A 124 -13.19 7.97 -2.65
N LYS A 125 -13.97 7.59 -1.62
CA LYS A 125 -15.41 7.30 -1.73
C LYS A 125 -16.28 8.56 -1.79
N ILE A 126 -15.73 9.72 -1.42
CA ILE A 126 -16.41 11.02 -1.49
C ILE A 126 -16.24 11.58 -2.90
N GLU A 127 -17.34 12.07 -3.47
CA GLU A 127 -17.37 12.59 -4.82
C GLU A 127 -16.58 13.89 -4.92
N GLY A 128 -15.76 14.01 -5.96
CA GLY A 128 -14.79 15.09 -6.13
C GLY A 128 -13.44 14.83 -5.44
N ILE A 129 -13.35 13.91 -4.48
CA ILE A 129 -12.08 13.50 -3.86
C ILE A 129 -11.44 12.37 -4.68
N GLY A 130 -10.59 12.73 -5.63
CA GLY A 130 -9.74 11.77 -6.34
C GLY A 130 -8.65 11.18 -5.43
N PRO A 131 -7.96 10.09 -5.85
CA PRO A 131 -6.93 9.43 -5.05
C PRO A 131 -5.77 10.37 -4.66
N LYS A 132 -5.46 11.37 -5.49
CA LYS A 132 -4.44 12.40 -5.19
C LYS A 132 -4.92 13.44 -4.17
N ILE A 133 -6.21 13.78 -4.14
CA ILE A 133 -6.77 14.69 -3.12
C ILE A 133 -6.86 13.95 -1.78
N ALA A 134 -7.27 12.68 -1.79
CA ALA A 134 -7.19 11.82 -0.62
C ALA A 134 -5.75 11.72 -0.08
N GLU A 135 -4.74 11.56 -0.94
CA GLU A 135 -3.33 11.55 -0.54
C GLU A 135 -2.89 12.88 0.12
N LEU A 136 -3.29 14.03 -0.43
CA LEU A 136 -3.02 15.35 0.16
C LEU A 136 -3.66 15.51 1.54
N PHE A 137 -4.92 15.13 1.71
CA PHE A 137 -5.61 15.19 3.00
C PHE A 137 -5.01 14.26 4.04
N ASN A 138 -4.62 13.05 3.65
CA ASN A 138 -3.88 12.14 4.53
C ASN A 138 -2.56 12.75 5.01
N ASN A 139 -1.82 13.44 4.14
CA ASN A 139 -0.58 14.12 4.50
C ASN A 139 -0.81 15.34 5.41
N ALA A 140 -1.99 15.97 5.33
CA ALA A 140 -2.44 17.03 6.23
C ALA A 140 -3.03 16.51 7.56
N GLY A 141 -3.00 15.19 7.80
CA GLY A 141 -3.53 14.56 9.03
C GLY A 141 -5.04 14.30 9.02
N ILE A 142 -5.73 14.55 7.91
CA ILE A 142 -7.15 14.23 7.72
C ILE A 142 -7.22 12.80 7.15
N MET A 143 -7.42 11.79 8.00
CA MET A 143 -7.25 10.38 7.66
C MET A 143 -8.52 9.53 7.73
N THR A 144 -9.57 10.03 8.39
CA THR A 144 -10.87 9.39 8.52
C THR A 144 -12.00 10.25 7.95
N PHE A 145 -13.16 9.65 7.69
CA PHE A 145 -14.37 10.40 7.33
C PHE A 145 -14.78 11.36 8.46
N ALA A 146 -14.54 10.99 9.73
CA ALA A 146 -14.80 11.85 10.87
C ALA A 146 -13.89 13.10 10.89
N ASP A 147 -12.59 12.94 10.60
CA ASP A 147 -11.65 14.08 10.52
C ASP A 147 -12.05 15.05 9.41
N LEU A 148 -12.46 14.53 8.25
CA LEU A 148 -12.88 15.34 7.11
C LEU A 148 -14.24 16.02 7.34
N ALA A 149 -15.18 15.35 8.02
CA ALA A 149 -16.46 15.93 8.43
C ALA A 149 -16.29 17.06 9.47
N GLY A 150 -15.32 16.92 10.37
CA GLY A 150 -14.96 17.93 11.36
C GLY A 150 -14.00 19.02 10.86
N SER A 151 -13.59 18.99 9.59
CA SER A 151 -12.66 19.97 9.00
C SER A 151 -13.39 21.13 8.35
N ASP A 152 -12.98 22.36 8.69
CA ASP A 152 -13.53 23.57 8.08
C ASP A 152 -13.24 23.63 6.58
N VAL A 153 -14.25 24.06 5.80
CA VAL A 153 -14.17 24.16 4.33
C VAL A 153 -12.97 25.03 3.89
N ASP A 154 -12.63 26.07 4.64
CA ASP A 154 -11.52 26.95 4.30
C ASP A 154 -10.15 26.29 4.54
N LYS A 155 -9.98 25.50 5.61
CA LYS A 155 -8.78 24.67 5.80
C LYS A 155 -8.58 23.68 4.64
N LEU A 156 -9.68 23.11 4.14
CA LEU A 156 -9.63 22.22 2.97
C LEU A 156 -9.22 22.97 1.70
N LYS A 157 -9.69 24.21 1.48
CA LYS A 157 -9.23 25.07 0.37
C LYS A 157 -7.76 25.41 0.50
N ASP A 158 -7.29 25.76 1.70
CA ASP A 158 -5.90 26.12 1.95
C ASP A 158 -4.96 24.96 1.57
N ILE A 159 -5.25 23.74 2.04
CA ILE A 159 -4.50 22.51 1.70
C ILE A 159 -4.48 22.25 0.18
N LEU A 160 -5.61 22.42 -0.50
CA LEU A 160 -5.68 22.29 -1.97
C LEU A 160 -4.87 23.38 -2.69
N SER A 161 -4.83 24.60 -2.15
CA SER A 161 -4.09 25.72 -2.73
C SER A 161 -2.58 25.56 -2.58
N GLU A 162 -2.12 25.07 -1.41
CA GLU A 162 -0.71 24.79 -1.13
C GLU A 162 -0.19 23.62 -1.98
N ALA A 163 -1.03 22.62 -2.24
CA ALA A 163 -0.73 21.53 -3.17
C ALA A 163 -0.58 21.98 -4.63
N GLY A 164 -1.05 23.20 -4.96
CA GLY A 164 -0.81 23.89 -6.22
C GLY A 164 -2.04 24.08 -7.13
N PRO A 165 -1.91 24.87 -8.21
CA PRO A 165 -3.04 25.37 -8.99
C PRO A 165 -3.96 24.29 -9.59
N ARG A 166 -3.45 23.07 -9.80
CA ARG A 166 -4.23 21.93 -10.29
C ARG A 166 -5.27 21.44 -9.29
N PHE A 167 -5.00 21.54 -7.99
CA PHE A 167 -5.89 21.06 -6.93
C PHE A 167 -6.82 22.17 -6.43
N ALA A 168 -6.37 23.43 -6.45
CA ALA A 168 -7.17 24.61 -6.14
C ALA A 168 -8.45 24.79 -6.99
N ALA A 169 -8.55 24.12 -8.14
CA ALA A 169 -9.74 24.13 -9.00
C ALA A 169 -10.91 23.27 -8.47
N HIS A 170 -10.68 22.42 -7.46
CA HIS A 170 -11.72 21.62 -6.82
C HIS A 170 -12.41 22.42 -5.70
N ASN A 171 -13.74 22.28 -5.57
CA ASN A 171 -14.51 22.94 -4.53
C ASN A 171 -14.79 21.97 -3.36
N PRO A 172 -14.23 22.18 -2.16
CA PRO A 172 -14.43 21.29 -1.02
C PRO A 172 -15.78 21.46 -0.30
N GLY A 173 -16.67 22.36 -0.74
CA GLY A 173 -17.89 22.72 -0.01
C GLY A 173 -18.85 21.58 0.32
N THR A 174 -18.91 20.53 -0.50
CA THR A 174 -19.77 19.35 -0.26
C THR A 174 -19.07 18.21 0.50
N TRP A 175 -17.75 18.29 0.67
CA TRP A 175 -16.95 17.18 1.20
C TRP A 175 -17.20 16.90 2.69
N PRO A 176 -17.32 17.89 3.60
CA PRO A 176 -17.65 17.62 5.00
C PRO A 176 -19.03 16.95 5.18
N GLN A 177 -20.03 17.36 4.39
CA GLN A 177 -21.37 16.77 4.42
C GLN A 177 -21.36 15.32 3.94
N GLN A 178 -20.72 15.03 2.80
CA GLN A 178 -20.53 13.66 2.32
C GLN A 178 -19.73 12.81 3.32
N ALA A 179 -18.69 13.38 3.93
CA ALA A 179 -17.89 12.71 4.94
C ALA A 179 -18.71 12.35 6.20
N SER A 180 -19.61 13.22 6.64
CA SER A 180 -20.51 12.92 7.77
C SER A 180 -21.41 11.72 7.48
N LEU A 181 -22.00 11.64 6.27
CA LEU A 181 -22.82 10.49 5.88
C LEU A 181 -22.00 9.19 5.75
N ALA A 182 -20.77 9.29 5.26
CA ALA A 182 -19.84 8.16 5.18
C ALA A 182 -19.40 7.66 6.57
N ALA A 183 -19.13 8.58 7.52
CA ALA A 183 -18.78 8.28 8.91
C ALA A 183 -19.93 7.62 9.67
N ASP A 184 -21.17 8.08 9.45
CA ASP A 184 -22.40 7.46 9.97
C ASP A 184 -22.71 6.08 9.34
N GLY A 185 -22.01 5.70 8.26
CA GLY A 185 -22.27 4.49 7.50
C GLY A 185 -23.56 4.53 6.66
N LYS A 186 -24.12 5.72 6.42
CA LYS A 186 -25.35 5.96 5.63
C LYS A 186 -25.07 5.94 4.13
N TRP A 187 -24.57 4.81 3.64
CA TRP A 187 -24.12 4.67 2.24
C TRP A 187 -25.23 4.90 1.20
N ASP A 188 -26.48 4.56 1.53
CA ASP A 188 -27.63 4.79 0.64
C ASP A 188 -27.98 6.28 0.54
N GLU A 189 -28.01 7.01 1.67
CA GLU A 189 -28.21 8.47 1.69
C GLU A 189 -27.05 9.18 0.96
N LEU A 190 -25.80 8.77 1.22
CA LEU A 190 -24.62 9.29 0.52
C LEU A 190 -24.74 9.07 -1.00
N LYS A 191 -25.21 7.91 -1.45
CA LYS A 191 -25.41 7.62 -2.87
C LYS A 191 -26.51 8.50 -3.48
N THR A 192 -27.63 8.71 -2.79
CA THR A 192 -28.68 9.64 -3.27
C THR A 192 -28.19 11.09 -3.33
N LEU A 193 -27.34 11.50 -2.37
CA LEU A 193 -26.69 12.82 -2.41
C LEU A 193 -25.77 12.91 -3.63
N GLN A 194 -24.87 11.93 -3.85
CA GLN A 194 -23.95 11.91 -5.00
C GLN A 194 -24.69 11.89 -6.34
N GLU A 195 -25.81 11.16 -6.46
CA GLU A 195 -26.66 11.18 -7.66
C GLU A 195 -27.34 12.54 -7.93
N SER A 196 -27.40 13.43 -6.94
CA SER A 196 -27.89 14.81 -7.07
C SER A 196 -26.79 15.87 -7.27
N LEU A 197 -25.51 15.48 -7.16
CA LEU A 197 -24.37 16.36 -7.40
C LEU A 197 -23.87 16.19 -8.84
N ASP A 198 -23.34 17.25 -9.43
CA ASP A 198 -22.62 17.19 -10.72
C ASP A 198 -21.12 17.34 -10.48
N GLY A 199 -20.41 16.22 -10.40
CA GLY A 199 -18.96 16.19 -10.20
C GLY A 199 -18.54 16.74 -8.83
N GLY A 200 -19.33 16.48 -7.79
CA GLY A 200 -19.14 16.95 -6.43
C GLY A 200 -19.58 18.40 -6.18
N LYS A 201 -20.10 19.10 -7.19
CA LYS A 201 -20.77 20.40 -7.00
C LYS A 201 -22.24 20.17 -6.71
N VAL A 202 -22.82 21.00 -5.84
CA VAL A 202 -24.29 21.09 -5.74
C VAL A 202 -24.79 21.44 -7.13
N ALA A 203 -25.65 20.58 -7.71
CA ALA A 203 -26.28 20.88 -8.98
C ALA A 203 -27.01 22.21 -8.83
N SER A 204 -26.63 23.19 -9.66
CA SER A 204 -27.21 24.53 -9.63
C SER A 204 -28.61 24.51 -10.22
N ASN A 205 -29.56 23.99 -9.43
CA ASN A 205 -30.94 24.41 -9.51
C ASN A 205 -30.98 25.86 -9.01
N GLU A 206 -30.66 26.79 -9.91
CA GLU A 206 -31.00 28.20 -9.77
C GLU A 206 -32.53 28.31 -9.85
N GLU A 207 -33.20 28.22 -8.72
CA GLU A 207 -34.52 28.83 -8.53
C GLU A 207 -34.31 30.26 -8.01
N GLU A 208 -34.62 31.22 -8.90
CA GLU A 208 -34.60 32.70 -8.78
C GLU A 208 -33.24 33.45 -8.72
#